data_AF-A0A1I2N6Z5-F1
#
_entry.id   AF-A0A1I2N6Z5-F1
#
_cell.length_a   1.000
_cell.length_b   1.000
_cell.length_c   1.000
_cell.angle_alpha   90.00
_cell.angle_beta   90.00
_cell.angle_gamma   90.00
#
_symmetry.space_group_name_H-M   'P 1'
#
loop_
_entity.id
_entity.type
_entity.pdbx_description
1 polymer ?
#
loop_
_entity_poly.entity_id
_entity_poly.type
_entity_poly.pdbx_seq_one_letter_code
_entity_poly.pdbx_strand_id
1 'polypeptide(L)'
;MSIEKNNKVTIVTDDNLGECYSEFYEYYWEKKCNKGAVNDTFNEYVNSNCFLELLDKMKNKTSDWNVGYGMLFPEDFDDPDNPDDEENIGENNICFFSGPDYEDYEDIIGYEEFYKYLVPACEFYVERRHPEHKKKVKRKLKEIRKAYGLKKHNFLQNISKLF
;
A
#
# COMPACT_ATOMS: atom_id res chain seq x y z
N MET A 1 -17.37 19.65 22.59
CA MET A 1 -16.88 20.33 21.38
C MET A 1 -16.51 19.27 20.38
N SER A 2 -17.34 19.07 19.38
CA SER A 2 -17.04 18.20 18.26
C SER A 2 -16.07 18.97 17.37
N ILE A 3 -14.82 18.53 17.29
CA ILE A 3 -13.89 19.07 16.30
C ILE A 3 -14.44 18.61 14.95
N GLU A 4 -15.05 19.52 14.18
CA GLU A 4 -15.28 19.30 12.77
C GLU A 4 -13.90 19.07 12.15
N LYS A 5 -13.56 17.81 11.85
CA LYS A 5 -12.43 17.52 10.97
C LYS A 5 -12.81 18.07 9.60
N ASN A 6 -12.39 19.31 9.33
CA ASN A 6 -12.30 19.82 7.97
C ASN A 6 -11.35 18.89 7.22
N ASN A 7 -11.88 17.85 6.59
CA ASN A 7 -11.13 16.97 5.70
C ASN A 7 -10.77 17.80 4.46
N LYS A 8 -9.72 18.61 4.59
CA LYS A 8 -9.14 19.35 3.47
C LYS A 8 -8.57 18.30 2.51
N VAL A 9 -9.09 18.29 1.28
CA VAL A 9 -8.47 17.56 0.19
C VAL A 9 -7.21 18.31 -0.22
N THR A 10 -6.09 17.59 -0.31
CA THR A 10 -4.79 18.13 -0.71
C THR A 10 -4.45 17.60 -2.08
N ILE A 11 -4.18 18.51 -3.02
CA ILE A 11 -3.63 18.19 -4.34
C ILE A 11 -2.11 18.10 -4.18
N VAL A 12 -1.52 16.98 -4.57
CA VAL A 12 -0.06 16.76 -4.50
C VAL A 12 0.62 17.51 -5.63
N THR A 13 1.66 18.27 -5.29
CA THR A 13 2.52 19.02 -6.20
C THR A 13 3.96 18.92 -5.72
N ASP A 14 4.93 19.17 -6.60
CA ASP A 14 6.36 19.15 -6.23
C ASP A 14 6.66 20.06 -5.03
N ASP A 15 6.01 21.24 -4.96
CA ASP A 15 6.19 22.22 -3.89
C ASP A 15 5.70 21.74 -2.51
N ASN A 16 4.79 20.76 -2.45
CA ASN A 16 4.17 20.30 -1.20
C ASN A 16 4.38 18.80 -0.92
N LEU A 17 5.20 18.12 -1.74
CA LEU A 17 5.38 16.68 -1.67
C LEU A 17 5.87 16.24 -0.28
N GLY A 18 6.85 16.95 0.29
CA GLY A 18 7.36 16.67 1.63
C GLY A 18 6.30 16.79 2.74
N GLU A 19 5.40 17.76 2.64
CA GLU A 19 4.27 17.91 3.57
C GLU A 19 3.25 16.78 3.39
N CYS A 20 2.95 16.41 2.15
CA CYS A 20 2.07 15.29 1.83
C CYS A 20 2.60 13.96 2.37
N TYR A 21 3.92 13.79 2.36
CA TYR A 21 4.58 12.59 2.90
C TYR A 21 4.46 12.55 4.41
N SER A 22 4.73 13.69 5.06
CA SER A 22 4.61 13.82 6.51
C SER A 22 3.17 13.58 6.98
N GLU A 23 2.16 14.12 6.27
CA GLU A 23 0.75 13.88 6.56
C GLU A 23 0.39 12.39 6.51
N PHE A 24 0.92 11.66 5.51
CA PHE A 24 0.71 10.22 5.41
C PHE A 24 1.37 9.45 6.56
N TYR A 25 2.63 9.76 6.87
CA TYR A 25 3.34 9.10 7.98
C TYR A 25 2.63 9.30 9.32
N GLU A 26 2.15 10.52 9.59
CA GLU A 26 1.36 10.80 10.79
C GLU A 26 0.08 9.96 10.82
N TYR A 27 -0.63 9.85 9.69
CA TYR A 27 -1.83 9.03 9.57
C TYR A 27 -1.54 7.54 9.83
N TYR A 28 -0.47 7.00 9.24
CA TYR A 28 -0.05 5.61 9.43
C TYR A 28 0.40 5.34 10.87
N TRP A 29 1.10 6.29 11.49
CA TRP A 29 1.49 6.23 12.88
C TRP A 29 0.28 6.12 13.81
N GLU A 30 -0.74 6.97 13.63
CA GLU A 30 -2.00 6.91 14.39
C GLU A 30 -2.73 5.58 14.21
N LYS A 31 -2.65 4.98 13.01
CA LYS A 31 -3.25 3.68 12.68
C LYS A 31 -2.43 2.49 13.19
N LYS A 32 -1.26 2.73 13.77
CA LYS A 32 -0.28 1.70 14.19
C LYS A 32 0.20 0.84 13.01
N CYS A 33 0.30 1.47 11.84
CA CYS A 33 0.77 0.88 10.61
C CYS A 33 2.20 1.37 10.37
N ASN A 34 3.17 0.92 11.17
CA ASN A 34 4.56 1.36 11.09
C ASN A 34 5.46 0.18 10.73
N LYS A 35 5.86 0.09 9.46
CA LYS A 35 6.78 -0.93 8.94
C LYS A 35 7.53 -0.37 7.74
N GLY A 36 8.85 -0.20 7.91
CA GLY A 36 9.76 0.58 7.06
C GLY A 36 9.35 0.72 5.58
N ALA A 37 9.78 -0.21 4.75
CA ALA A 37 9.61 -0.15 3.31
C ALA A 37 8.13 -0.21 2.88
N VAL A 38 7.29 -0.88 3.68
CA VAL A 38 5.83 -0.91 3.46
C VAL A 38 5.25 0.50 3.57
N ASN A 39 5.62 1.26 4.59
CA ASN A 39 5.17 2.62 4.82
C ASN A 39 5.62 3.54 3.70
N ASP A 40 6.89 3.50 3.35
CA ASP A 40 7.49 4.36 2.34
C ASP A 40 6.85 4.12 0.97
N THR A 41 6.74 2.84 0.57
CA THR A 41 6.11 2.45 -0.70
C THR A 41 4.65 2.90 -0.76
N PHE A 42 3.87 2.73 0.31
CA PHE A 42 2.49 3.22 0.29
C PHE A 42 2.40 4.75 0.28
N ASN A 43 3.37 5.47 0.86
CA ASN A 43 3.42 6.92 0.84
C ASN A 43 3.60 7.45 -0.59
N GLU A 44 4.56 6.86 -1.32
CA GLU A 44 4.78 7.09 -2.75
C GLU A 44 3.49 6.82 -3.55
N TYR A 45 2.91 5.64 -3.35
CA TYR A 45 1.74 5.19 -4.08
C TYR A 45 0.52 6.10 -3.90
N VAL A 46 0.17 6.49 -2.67
CA VAL A 46 -1.04 7.32 -2.43
C VAL A 46 -0.88 8.77 -2.86
N ASN A 47 0.36 9.27 -2.91
CA ASN A 47 0.66 10.62 -3.39
C ASN A 47 0.91 10.67 -4.91
N SER A 48 1.00 9.50 -5.57
CA SER A 48 1.08 9.40 -7.03
C SER A 48 -0.27 9.61 -7.73
N ASN A 49 -0.21 9.95 -9.03
CA ASN A 49 -1.37 9.96 -9.91
C ASN A 49 -1.83 8.56 -10.36
N CYS A 50 -1.07 7.51 -10.02
CA CYS A 50 -1.27 6.15 -10.53
C CYS A 50 -1.83 5.18 -9.48
N PHE A 51 -2.21 5.65 -8.29
CA PHE A 51 -2.64 4.77 -7.19
C PHE A 51 -3.73 3.76 -7.59
N LEU A 52 -4.71 4.17 -8.39
CA LEU A 52 -5.78 3.27 -8.82
C LEU A 52 -5.30 2.16 -9.76
N GLU A 53 -4.27 2.42 -10.56
CA GLU A 53 -3.62 1.45 -11.44
C GLU A 53 -2.76 0.49 -10.62
N LEU A 54 -2.05 1.00 -9.61
CA LEU A 54 -1.30 0.20 -8.64
C LEU A 54 -2.21 -0.76 -7.86
N LEU A 55 -3.44 -0.34 -7.51
CA LEU A 55 -4.44 -1.26 -6.95
C LEU A 55 -4.85 -2.38 -7.92
N ASP A 56 -4.83 -2.15 -9.25
CA ASP A 56 -5.05 -3.22 -10.24
C ASP A 56 -3.85 -4.16 -10.32
N LYS A 57 -2.61 -3.63 -10.27
CA LYS A 57 -1.39 -4.45 -10.18
C LYS A 57 -1.40 -5.34 -8.94
N MET A 58 -1.69 -4.77 -7.76
CA MET A 58 -1.87 -5.52 -6.51
C MET A 58 -2.90 -6.64 -6.68
N LYS A 59 -4.09 -6.34 -7.21
CA LYS A 59 -5.14 -7.35 -7.43
C LYS A 59 -4.65 -8.52 -8.30
N ASN A 60 -3.88 -8.21 -9.35
CA ASN A 60 -3.38 -9.18 -10.32
C ASN A 60 -2.07 -9.84 -9.87
N LYS A 61 -1.54 -9.49 -8.69
CA LYS A 61 -0.22 -9.91 -8.22
C LYS A 61 0.88 -9.62 -9.23
N THR A 62 0.80 -8.46 -9.87
CA THR A 62 1.82 -7.97 -10.79
C THR A 62 2.70 -7.00 -10.04
N SER A 63 4.01 -7.19 -10.13
CA SER A 63 4.97 -6.36 -9.43
C SER A 63 5.07 -4.96 -10.00
N ASP A 64 5.55 -4.07 -9.15
CA ASP A 64 5.86 -2.69 -9.48
C ASP A 64 7.29 -2.39 -9.04
N TRP A 65 8.10 -1.93 -10.00
CA TRP A 65 9.50 -1.61 -9.80
C TRP A 65 9.73 -0.17 -10.21
N ASN A 66 9.78 0.73 -9.22
CA ASN A 66 10.24 2.10 -9.45
C ASN A 66 11.67 2.25 -8.95
N VAL A 67 12.33 3.31 -9.41
CA VAL A 67 13.65 3.68 -8.89
C VAL A 67 13.48 4.07 -7.43
N GLY A 68 14.00 3.23 -6.54
CA GLY A 68 14.07 3.43 -5.10
C GLY A 68 12.84 3.05 -4.27
N TYR A 69 11.80 2.46 -4.87
CA TYR A 69 10.73 1.79 -4.13
C TYR A 69 9.92 0.84 -5.00
N GLY A 70 9.24 -0.12 -4.38
CA GLY A 70 8.36 -1.00 -5.11
C GLY A 70 7.75 -2.12 -4.29
N MET A 71 6.97 -2.94 -4.98
CA MET A 71 6.28 -4.09 -4.40
C MET A 71 6.44 -5.27 -5.35
N LEU A 72 7.09 -6.32 -4.86
CA LEU A 72 7.48 -7.50 -5.62
C LEU A 72 6.75 -8.75 -5.12
N PHE A 73 6.34 -9.61 -6.06
CA PHE A 73 5.71 -10.89 -5.78
C PHE A 73 6.71 -12.04 -5.99
N PRO A 74 6.48 -13.22 -5.39
CA PRO A 74 7.43 -14.33 -5.44
C PRO A 74 7.82 -14.73 -6.86
N GLU A 75 6.91 -14.59 -7.82
CA GLU A 75 7.14 -14.91 -9.23
C GLU A 75 8.26 -14.08 -9.90
N ASP A 76 8.67 -12.94 -9.32
CA ASP A 76 9.80 -12.14 -9.83
C ASP A 76 11.16 -12.59 -9.28
N PHE A 77 11.17 -13.48 -8.27
CA PHE A 77 12.38 -14.07 -7.69
C PHE A 77 12.63 -15.49 -8.18
N ASP A 78 11.64 -16.10 -8.87
CA ASP A 78 11.80 -17.39 -9.54
C ASP A 78 12.58 -17.19 -10.85
N ASP A 79 13.91 -17.10 -10.79
CA ASP A 79 14.77 -17.12 -11.97
C ASP A 79 14.85 -18.55 -12.53
N PRO A 80 14.25 -18.86 -13.70
CA PRO A 80 14.31 -20.20 -14.28
C PRO A 80 15.73 -20.60 -14.71
N ASP A 81 16.62 -19.63 -14.93
CA ASP A 81 18.02 -19.85 -15.28
C ASP A 81 18.92 -20.00 -14.04
N ASN A 82 18.41 -19.65 -12.84
CA ASN A 82 19.08 -19.80 -11.56
C ASN A 82 18.15 -20.39 -10.46
N PRO A 83 17.75 -21.68 -10.56
CA PRO A 83 16.77 -22.28 -9.65
C PRO A 83 17.25 -22.47 -8.20
N ASP A 84 18.55 -22.28 -7.96
CA ASP A 84 19.17 -22.32 -6.62
C ASP A 84 19.32 -20.91 -6.01
N ASP A 85 18.75 -19.88 -6.65
CA ASP A 85 18.78 -18.51 -6.10
C ASP A 85 18.08 -18.48 -4.73
N GLU A 86 18.83 -18.04 -3.71
CA GLU A 86 18.39 -18.06 -2.32
C GLU A 86 17.37 -16.95 -2.01
N GLU A 87 17.09 -16.06 -2.97
CA GLU A 87 16.16 -14.92 -2.84
C GLU A 87 14.67 -15.32 -2.88
N ASN A 88 14.34 -16.55 -2.50
CA ASN A 88 12.95 -16.98 -2.37
C ASN A 88 12.28 -16.33 -1.15
N ILE A 89 11.39 -15.37 -1.41
CA ILE A 89 10.64 -14.67 -0.35
C ILE A 89 9.47 -15.48 0.23
N GLY A 90 9.22 -16.69 -0.28
CA GLY A 90 8.18 -17.62 0.15
C GLY A 90 6.80 -17.38 -0.50
N GLU A 91 6.05 -18.47 -0.71
CA GLU A 91 4.68 -18.39 -1.24
C GLU A 91 3.77 -17.53 -0.35
N ASN A 92 2.89 -16.75 -0.98
CA ASN A 92 1.92 -15.86 -0.31
C ASN A 92 2.55 -14.73 0.52
N ASN A 93 3.81 -14.40 0.26
CA ASN A 93 4.47 -13.20 0.73
C ASN A 93 4.55 -12.15 -0.37
N ILE A 94 4.92 -10.94 0.03
CA ILE A 94 5.15 -9.78 -0.82
C ILE A 94 6.39 -9.08 -0.25
N CYS A 95 7.36 -8.77 -1.10
CA CYS A 95 8.49 -7.94 -0.73
C CYS A 95 8.18 -6.48 -1.03
N PHE A 96 8.41 -5.60 -0.06
CA PHE A 96 8.41 -4.16 -0.24
C PHE A 96 9.85 -3.69 -0.12
N PHE A 97 10.30 -2.84 -1.05
CA PHE A 97 11.60 -2.19 -0.94
C PHE A 97 11.45 -0.68 -0.95
N SER A 98 12.30 0.02 -0.20
CA SER A 98 12.49 1.46 -0.29
C SER A 98 13.95 1.83 0.00
N GLY A 99 14.52 2.75 -0.77
CA GLY A 99 15.91 3.17 -0.57
C GLY A 99 16.52 3.84 -1.80
N PRO A 100 17.59 4.63 -1.63
CA PRO A 100 18.34 5.17 -2.76
C PRO A 100 19.27 4.09 -3.34
N ASP A 101 18.91 3.60 -4.53
CA ASP A 101 19.66 2.82 -5.54
C ASP A 101 20.49 1.57 -5.13
N TYR A 102 21.00 1.46 -3.89
CA TYR A 102 21.93 0.40 -3.45
C TYR A 102 21.85 0.01 -1.95
N GLU A 103 21.12 0.76 -1.13
CA GLU A 103 20.79 0.39 0.26
C GLU A 103 19.26 0.26 0.38
N ASP A 104 18.71 -0.66 -0.39
CA ASP A 104 17.28 -0.96 -0.33
C ASP A 104 16.97 -1.65 1.00
N TYR A 105 16.07 -1.04 1.77
CA TYR A 105 15.48 -1.66 2.94
C TYR A 105 14.31 -2.52 2.47
N GLU A 106 14.30 -3.78 2.87
CA GLU A 106 13.25 -4.72 2.49
C GLU A 106 12.37 -5.12 3.67
N ASP A 107 11.06 -5.16 3.41
CA ASP A 107 10.07 -5.74 4.31
C ASP A 107 9.28 -6.83 3.56
N ILE A 108 9.49 -8.08 3.95
CA ILE A 108 8.70 -9.21 3.45
C ILE A 108 7.51 -9.44 4.37
N ILE A 109 6.29 -9.37 3.82
CA ILE A 109 5.05 -9.53 4.58
C ILE A 109 4.07 -10.49 3.91
N GLY A 110 3.33 -11.23 4.74
CA GLY A 110 2.25 -12.10 4.27
C GLY A 110 0.98 -11.33 3.89
N TYR A 111 0.11 -11.96 3.10
CA TYR A 111 -1.13 -11.36 2.59
C TYR A 111 -2.07 -10.77 3.64
N GLU A 112 -2.19 -11.41 4.81
CA GLU A 112 -2.98 -10.85 5.90
C GLU A 112 -2.37 -9.55 6.42
N GLU A 113 -1.05 -9.49 6.61
CA GLU A 113 -0.36 -8.29 7.06
C GLU A 113 -0.42 -7.18 6.00
N PHE A 114 -0.16 -7.51 4.73
CA PHE A 114 -0.34 -6.60 3.60
C PHE A 114 -1.70 -5.90 3.60
N TYR A 115 -2.77 -6.67 3.79
CA TYR A 115 -4.13 -6.11 3.80
C TYR A 115 -4.39 -5.20 5.02
N LYS A 116 -3.65 -5.36 6.13
CA LYS A 116 -3.69 -4.43 7.29
C LYS A 116 -3.14 -3.06 6.94
N TYR A 117 -2.14 -2.98 6.07
CA TYR A 117 -1.56 -1.72 5.60
C TYR A 117 -2.34 -1.13 4.43
N LEU A 118 -2.77 -1.95 3.46
CA LEU A 118 -3.50 -1.49 2.28
C LEU A 118 -4.80 -0.75 2.62
N VAL A 119 -5.54 -1.21 3.64
CA VAL A 119 -6.82 -0.59 4.02
C VAL A 119 -6.64 0.86 4.48
N PRO A 120 -5.77 1.16 5.47
CA PRO A 120 -5.41 2.54 5.84
C PRO A 120 -4.88 3.40 4.68
N ALA A 121 -4.04 2.88 3.77
CA ALA A 121 -3.62 3.63 2.58
C ALA A 121 -4.82 4.04 1.72
N CYS A 122 -5.73 3.11 1.48
CA CYS A 122 -6.94 3.38 0.72
C CYS A 122 -7.87 4.37 1.43
N GLU A 123 -7.98 4.30 2.76
CA GLU A 123 -8.72 5.27 3.57
C GLU A 123 -8.12 6.67 3.43
N PHE A 124 -6.81 6.79 3.62
CA PHE A 124 -6.09 8.04 3.47
C PHE A 124 -6.29 8.65 2.07
N TYR A 125 -6.07 7.85 1.03
CA TYR A 125 -6.22 8.29 -0.36
C TYR A 125 -7.60 8.87 -0.62
N VAL A 126 -8.68 8.19 -0.21
CA VAL A 126 -10.05 8.70 -0.46
C VAL A 126 -10.45 9.83 0.48
N GLU A 127 -9.86 9.94 1.68
CA GLU A 127 -10.18 11.02 2.62
C GLU A 127 -9.43 12.30 2.29
N ARG A 128 -8.18 12.20 1.83
CA ARG A 128 -7.23 13.32 1.77
C ARG A 128 -6.78 13.68 0.36
N ARG A 129 -6.91 12.80 -0.62
CA ARG A 129 -6.44 13.03 -2.01
C ARG A 129 -7.59 13.04 -3.01
N HIS A 130 -8.41 11.99 -3.01
CA HIS A 130 -9.45 11.76 -4.04
C HIS A 130 -10.77 11.19 -3.47
N PRO A 131 -11.60 11.99 -2.79
CA PRO A 131 -12.91 11.55 -2.28
C PRO A 131 -13.86 11.02 -3.35
N GLU A 132 -13.77 11.52 -4.57
CA GLU A 132 -14.52 11.06 -5.73
C GLU A 132 -14.23 9.58 -6.07
N HIS A 133 -13.08 9.06 -5.68
CA HIS A 133 -12.68 7.67 -5.91
C HIS A 133 -13.23 6.67 -4.88
N LYS A 134 -13.94 7.12 -3.83
CA LYS A 134 -14.42 6.28 -2.72
C LYS A 134 -15.11 4.99 -3.15
N LYS A 135 -16.04 5.05 -4.11
CA LYS A 135 -16.76 3.85 -4.61
C LYS A 135 -15.83 2.90 -5.38
N LYS A 136 -14.90 3.44 -6.17
CA LYS A 136 -13.95 2.67 -7.00
C LYS A 136 -12.92 1.95 -6.12
N VAL A 137 -12.32 2.64 -5.16
CA VAL A 137 -11.36 2.07 -4.19
C VAL A 137 -12.01 0.97 -3.35
N LYS A 138 -13.24 1.20 -2.86
CA LYS A 138 -14.00 0.19 -2.11
C LYS A 138 -14.26 -1.09 -2.91
N ARG A 139 -14.52 -0.97 -4.21
CA ARG A 139 -14.67 -2.13 -5.09
C ARG A 139 -13.34 -2.87 -5.24
N LYS A 140 -12.26 -2.16 -5.54
CA LYS A 140 -10.90 -2.71 -5.68
C LYS A 140 -10.42 -3.44 -4.43
N LEU A 141 -10.59 -2.87 -3.23
CA LEU A 141 -10.26 -3.54 -1.97
C LEU A 141 -10.95 -4.90 -1.82
N LYS A 142 -12.24 -5.00 -2.19
CA LYS A 142 -12.96 -6.28 -2.16
C LYS A 142 -12.42 -7.29 -3.17
N GLU A 143 -12.04 -6.82 -4.34
CA GLU A 143 -11.46 -7.65 -5.40
C GLU A 143 -10.06 -8.16 -4.99
N ILE A 144 -9.20 -7.29 -4.48
CA ILE A 144 -7.88 -7.64 -3.93
C ILE A 144 -8.05 -8.67 -2.81
N ARG A 145 -8.91 -8.41 -1.83
CA ARG A 145 -9.18 -9.35 -0.74
C ARG A 145 -9.55 -10.75 -1.24
N LYS A 146 -10.37 -10.82 -2.30
CA LYS A 146 -10.79 -12.08 -2.91
C LYS A 146 -9.63 -12.77 -3.63
N ALA A 147 -8.84 -12.02 -4.41
CA ALA A 147 -7.67 -12.54 -5.13
C ALA A 147 -6.61 -13.13 -4.18
N TYR A 148 -6.53 -12.61 -2.95
CA TYR A 148 -5.59 -13.04 -1.92
C TYR A 148 -6.16 -14.12 -0.99
N GLY A 149 -7.37 -14.64 -1.26
CA GLY A 149 -7.99 -15.71 -0.45
C GLY A 149 -8.39 -15.31 0.97
N LEU A 150 -8.44 -14.03 1.29
CA LEU A 150 -8.63 -13.53 2.67
C LEU A 150 -10.09 -13.63 3.12
N LYS A 151 -10.37 -14.53 4.08
CA LYS A 151 -11.73 -14.77 4.62
C LYS A 151 -12.31 -13.53 5.30
N LYS A 152 -13.64 -13.34 5.22
CA LYS A 152 -14.36 -12.19 5.83
C LYS A 152 -14.12 -12.02 7.33
N HIS A 153 -13.89 -13.11 8.05
CA HIS A 153 -13.95 -13.17 9.52
C HIS A 153 -12.78 -12.52 10.29
N ASN A 154 -11.61 -12.32 9.68
CA ASN A 154 -10.42 -11.87 10.44
C ASN A 154 -10.22 -10.35 10.50
N PHE A 155 -11.05 -9.54 9.83
CA PHE A 155 -10.73 -8.13 9.54
C PHE A 155 -11.85 -7.12 9.76
N LEU A 156 -13.04 -7.57 10.14
CA LEU A 156 -14.25 -6.72 10.12
C LEU A 156 -14.39 -5.74 11.29
N GLN A 157 -13.41 -5.63 12.20
CA GLN A 157 -13.50 -4.64 13.28
C GLN A 157 -13.09 -3.22 12.84
N ASN A 158 -12.33 -3.05 11.74
CA ASN A 158 -11.85 -1.72 11.32
C ASN A 158 -12.46 -1.19 10.01
N ILE A 159 -13.06 -2.04 9.17
CA ILE A 159 -13.69 -1.60 7.90
C ILE A 159 -14.96 -0.76 8.16
N SER A 160 -15.57 -0.85 9.34
CA SER A 160 -16.80 -0.11 9.67
C SER A 160 -16.61 1.41 9.74
N LYS A 161 -15.39 1.96 9.69
CA LYS A 161 -15.18 3.42 9.60
C LYS A 161 -15.24 3.98 8.18
N LEU A 162 -15.23 3.12 7.16
CA LEU A 162 -15.56 3.46 5.77
C LEU A 162 -17.06 3.38 5.45
N PHE A 163 -17.90 3.03 6.44
CA PHE A 163 -19.34 2.78 6.32
C PHE A 163 -20.14 3.59 7.33
#